data_AF-A0A286PGE7-F1
#
_entry.id   AF-A0A286PGE7-F1
#
_cell.length_a   1.000
_cell.length_b   1.000
_cell.length_c   1.000
_cell.angle_alpha   90.00
_cell.angle_beta   90.00
_cell.angle_gamma   90.00
#
_symmetry.space_group_name_H-M   'P 1'
#
loop_
_entity.id
_entity.type
_entity.pdbx_description
1 polymer ?
#
loop_
_entity_poly.entity_id
_entity_poly.type
_entity_poly.pdbx_seq_one_letter_code
_entity_poly.pdbx_strand_id
1 'polypeptide(L)' 'MEIAPNNMNNTRLKLKRLTERGILVETEQGLFAQSRP' A
#
# COMPACT_ATOMS: atom_id res chain seq x y z
N MET A 1 16.22 16.27 2.48
CA MET A 1 15.98 15.40 1.31
C MET A 1 14.55 15.64 0.90
N GLU A 2 14.34 16.70 0.12
CA GLU A 2 13.02 17.14 -0.37
C GLU A 2 12.55 16.11 -1.38
N ILE A 3 11.75 15.14 -0.92
CA ILE A 3 10.97 14.38 -1.86
C ILE A 3 9.80 15.29 -2.23
N ALA A 4 9.77 15.79 -3.45
CA ALA A 4 8.49 16.06 -4.10
C ALA A 4 8.08 14.75 -4.76
N PRO A 5 7.35 13.83 -4.08
CA PRO A 5 7.16 12.51 -4.61
C PRO A 5 5.86 12.53 -5.38
N ASN A 6 5.97 12.40 -6.70
CA ASN A 6 5.40 11.24 -7.37
C ASN A 6 4.25 10.58 -6.57
N ASN A 7 3.02 10.74 -7.07
CA ASN A 7 1.78 10.06 -6.66
C ASN A 7 1.98 8.65 -6.03
N MET A 8 2.95 7.86 -6.50
CA MET A 8 3.30 6.55 -5.95
C MET A 8 3.55 6.52 -4.43
N ASN A 9 4.12 7.55 -3.79
CA ASN A 9 4.26 7.53 -2.32
C ASN A 9 2.90 7.65 -1.62
N ASN A 10 2.01 8.49 -2.15
CA ASN A 10 0.63 8.56 -1.67
C ASN A 10 -0.14 7.27 -1.99
N THR A 11 0.11 6.64 -3.14
CA THR A 11 -0.45 5.34 -3.49
C THR A 11 -0.01 4.26 -2.52
N ARG A 12 1.29 4.17 -2.19
CA ARG A 12 1.81 3.18 -1.24
C ARG A 12 1.24 3.41 0.17
N LEU A 13 1.13 4.67 0.60
CA LEU A 13 0.49 5.01 1.87
C LEU A 13 -1.00 4.60 1.89
N LYS A 14 -1.73 4.83 0.80
CA LYS A 14 -3.14 4.40 0.67
C LYS A 14 -3.27 2.88 0.70
N LEU A 15 -2.41 2.16 -0.01
CA LEU A 15 -2.39 0.69 -0.02
C LEU A 15 -2.09 0.11 1.37
N LYS A 16 -1.10 0.66 2.08
CA LYS A 16 -0.79 0.28 3.47
C LYS A 16 -1.98 0.45 4.41
N ARG A 17 -2.72 1.56 4.30
CA ARG A 17 -3.95 1.78 5.10
C ARG A 17 -5.05 0.76 4.80
N LEU A 18 -5.14 0.26 3.56
CA LEU A 18 -6.08 -0.81 3.22
C LEU A 18 -5.62 -2.16 3.78
N THR A 19 -4.32 -2.39 3.88
CA THR A 19 -3.73 -3.56 4.55
C THR A 19 -4.01 -3.55 6.06
N GLU A 20 -3.83 -2.40 6.73
CA GLU A 20 -4.17 -2.24 8.15
C GLU A 20 -5.65 -2.50 8.45
N ARG A 21 -6.53 -2.29 7.46
CA ARG A 21 -7.97 -2.55 7.55
C ARG A 21 -8.35 -3.98 7.18
N GLY A 22 -7.39 -4.84 6.84
CA GLY A 22 -7.64 -6.23 6.44
C GLY A 22 -8.28 -6.42 5.06
N ILE A 23 -8.37 -5.35 4.25
CA ILE A 23 -8.97 -5.38 2.91
C ILE A 23 -7.95 -5.92 1.88
N LEU A 24 -6.68 -5.53 2.07
CA LEU A 24 -5.56 -6.02 1.29
C LEU A 24 -4.59 -6.78 2.19
N VAL A 25 -3.79 -7.65 1.59
CA VAL A 25 -2.62 -8.26 2.21
C VAL A 25 -1.41 -7.86 1.39
N GLU A 26 -0.35 -7.41 2.06
CA GLU A 26 0.94 -7.24 1.41
C GLU A 26 1.66 -8.60 1.45
N THR A 27 1.76 -9.28 0.31
CA THR A 27 2.32 -10.64 0.24
C THR A 27 3.84 -10.60 0.13
N GLU A 28 4.37 -9.56 -0.52
CA GLU A 28 5.79 -9.25 -0.65
C GLU A 28 5.96 -7.74 -0.55
N GLN A 29 7.18 -7.24 -0.30
CA GLN A 29 7.41 -5.81 -0.12
C GLN A 29 6.95 -5.01 -1.35
N GLY A 30 5.86 -4.25 -1.22
CA GLY A 30 5.25 -3.47 -2.29
C GLY A 30 4.25 -4.24 -3.17
N LEU A 31 4.04 -5.53 -2.97
CA LEU A 31 3.03 -6.33 -3.66
C LEU A 31 1.78 -6.47 -2.78
N PHE A 32 0.68 -5.87 -3.23
CA PHE A 32 -0.59 -5.88 -2.52
C PHE A 32 -1.60 -6.74 -3.27
N ALA A 33 -2.23 -7.68 -2.57
CA ALA A 33 -3.29 -8.54 -3.09
C ALA A 33 -4.55 -8.41 -2.24
N GLN A 34 -5.71 -8.72 -2.81
CA GLN A 34 -6.96 -8.74 -2.06
C GLN A 34 -6.96 -9.89 -1.05
N SER A 35 -7.38 -9.62 0.20
CA SER A 35 -7.65 -10.71 1.13
C SER A 35 -8.79 -11.55 0.58
N ARG A 36 -8.55 -12.84 0.30
CA ARG A 36 -9.64 -13.77 0.03
C ARG A 36 -10.36 -14.09 1.35
N PRO A 37 -11.70 -14.21 1.34
CA PRO A 37 -12.44 -14.68 2.50
C PRO A 37 -12.03 -16.10 2.89
#